data_AF-A0A6P7G0E7-F1
#
_entry.id   AF-A0A6P7G0E7-F1
#
_cell.length_a   1.000
_cell.length_b   1.000
_cell.length_c   1.000
_cell.angle_alpha   90.00
_cell.angle_beta   90.00
_cell.angle_gamma   90.00
#
_symmetry.space_group_name_H-M   'P 1'
#
loop_
_entity.id
_entity.type
_entity.pdbx_description
1 polymer ?
#
loop_
_entity_poly.entity_id
_entity_poly.type
_entity_poly.pdbx_seq_one_letter_code
_entity_poly.pdbx_strand_id
1 'polypeptide(L)'
;MLLQELSVKQLREQLEERDEDSSGTKKVLQARLEEVLTKNGDDPETFHFQSAEQAILSKFKDVSQNIDETSRKNNEKLEEVSRQNNEKLKEVSRQNNEKFESVSQKIDETSRKSDVKFESVSQVIKDVCRQNDEKFEEVSRTFDKMQKSVETVEEKIKQLESMITDTKVQSTVNTVALDLVVKDETPRDETSYHMRFKLPPFDG
;
A
#
# COMPACT_ATOMS: atom_id res chain seq x y z
N MET A 1 -27.12 30.95 65.45
CA MET A 1 -28.10 31.43 66.46
C MET A 1 -27.33 31.76 67.72
N LEU A 2 -27.75 32.78 68.47
CA LEU A 2 -27.13 33.12 69.75
C LEU A 2 -27.73 32.28 70.89
N LEU A 3 -27.01 32.15 72.01
CA LEU A 3 -27.43 31.35 73.18
C LEU A 3 -28.87 31.68 73.67
N GLN A 4 -29.23 32.96 73.61
CA GLN A 4 -30.53 33.47 74.06
C GLN A 4 -31.68 33.05 73.12
N GLU A 5 -31.39 32.84 71.84
CA GLU A 5 -32.34 32.52 70.78
C GLU A 5 -32.67 31.02 70.72
N LEU A 6 -31.89 30.18 71.39
CA LEU A 6 -32.08 28.73 71.38
C LEU A 6 -33.38 28.32 72.09
N SER A 7 -34.09 27.36 71.49
CA SER A 7 -35.21 26.67 72.10
C SER A 7 -34.73 25.65 73.15
N VAL A 8 -35.63 25.22 74.06
CA VAL A 8 -35.29 24.20 75.08
C VAL A 8 -34.77 22.92 74.45
N LYS A 9 -35.34 22.49 73.31
CA LYS A 9 -34.87 21.30 72.60
C LYS A 9 -33.42 21.45 72.12
N GLN A 10 -33.10 22.59 71.51
CA GLN A 10 -31.75 22.88 71.01
C GLN A 10 -30.73 23.04 72.14
N LEU A 11 -31.13 23.65 73.28
CA LEU A 11 -30.27 23.75 74.46
C LEU A 11 -29.93 22.37 75.04
N ARG A 12 -30.91 21.46 75.10
CA ARG A 12 -30.69 20.08 75.55
C ARG A 12 -29.76 19.33 74.61
N GLU A 13 -30.01 19.44 73.30
CA GLU A 13 -29.19 18.82 72.26
C GLU A 13 -27.73 19.29 72.31
N GLN A 14 -27.50 20.60 72.51
CA GLN A 14 -26.15 21.16 72.64
C GLN A 14 -25.43 20.76 73.93
N LEU A 15 -26.15 20.57 75.03
CA LEU A 15 -25.58 20.05 76.28
C LEU A 15 -25.27 18.55 76.16
N GLU A 16 -26.15 17.78 75.52
CA GLU A 16 -25.97 16.35 75.28
C GLU A 16 -24.81 16.07 74.32
N GLU A 17 -24.61 16.88 73.28
CA GLU A 17 -23.41 16.83 72.40
C GLU A 17 -22.09 17.08 73.14
N ARG A 18 -22.13 17.69 74.33
CA ARG A 18 -20.97 18.01 75.17
C ARG A 18 -20.88 17.12 76.42
N ASP A 19 -21.69 16.06 76.47
CA ASP A 19 -21.80 15.14 77.61
C ASP A 19 -22.20 15.83 78.94
N GLU A 20 -23.00 16.91 78.86
CA GLU A 20 -23.49 17.69 80.01
C GLU A 20 -24.95 17.38 80.36
N ASP A 21 -25.35 17.60 81.62
CA ASP A 21 -26.72 17.33 82.07
C ASP A 21 -27.74 18.22 81.33
N SER A 22 -28.69 17.58 80.63
CA SER A 22 -29.72 18.22 79.81
C SER A 22 -31.08 18.36 80.51
N SER A 23 -31.14 18.09 81.82
CA SER A 23 -32.35 18.23 82.62
C SER A 23 -32.59 19.67 83.14
N GLY A 24 -33.86 20.00 83.40
CA GLY A 24 -34.26 21.30 83.99
C GLY A 24 -35.00 22.25 83.05
N THR A 25 -35.13 23.50 83.51
CA THR A 25 -35.86 24.59 82.83
C THR A 25 -34.96 25.36 81.86
N LYS A 26 -35.54 26.10 80.90
CA LYS A 26 -34.78 26.86 79.89
C LYS A 26 -33.64 27.70 80.47
N LYS A 27 -33.89 28.40 81.59
CA LYS A 27 -32.89 29.25 82.27
C LYS A 27 -31.72 28.44 82.84
N VAL A 28 -32.00 27.27 83.41
CA VAL A 28 -30.97 26.38 83.96
C VAL A 28 -30.10 25.82 82.83
N LEU A 29 -30.72 25.42 81.72
CA LEU A 29 -29.99 24.92 80.55
C LEU A 29 -29.14 26.02 79.89
N GLN A 30 -29.65 27.25 79.81
CA GLN A 30 -28.87 28.39 79.30
C GLN A 30 -27.67 28.71 80.19
N ALA A 31 -27.87 28.81 81.51
CA ALA A 31 -26.78 29.11 82.44
C ALA A 31 -25.70 28.01 82.44
N ARG A 32 -26.10 26.73 82.34
CA ARG A 32 -25.17 25.61 82.25
C ARG A 32 -24.38 25.64 80.93
N LEU A 33 -25.05 25.91 79.82
CA LEU A 33 -24.39 26.01 78.52
C LEU A 33 -23.45 27.25 78.46
N GLU A 34 -23.82 28.34 79.12
CA GLU A 34 -22.98 29.54 79.29
C GLU A 34 -21.70 29.25 80.09
N GLU A 35 -21.81 28.51 81.20
CA GLU A 35 -20.67 28.05 82.00
C GLU A 35 -19.75 27.14 81.18
N VAL A 36 -20.31 26.22 80.39
CA VAL A 36 -19.56 25.30 79.52
C VAL A 36 -18.80 26.07 78.43
N LEU A 37 -19.43 27.06 77.79
CA LEU A 37 -18.76 27.92 76.81
C LEU A 37 -17.61 28.70 77.44
N THR A 38 -17.87 29.33 78.59
CA THR A 38 -16.85 30.14 79.30
C THR A 38 -15.66 29.27 79.74
N LYS A 39 -15.93 28.04 80.20
CA LYS A 39 -14.90 27.05 80.57
C LYS A 39 -14.06 26.60 79.38
N ASN A 40 -14.65 26.54 78.19
CA ASN A 40 -13.96 26.21 76.95
C ASN A 40 -13.23 27.42 76.33
N GLY A 41 -13.36 28.62 76.92
CA GLY A 41 -12.76 29.85 76.43
C GLY A 41 -13.57 30.56 75.34
N ASP A 42 -14.80 30.12 75.09
CA ASP A 42 -15.73 30.75 74.17
C ASP A 42 -16.55 31.83 74.89
N ASP A 43 -16.80 32.95 74.21
CA ASP A 43 -17.66 34.02 74.72
C ASP A 43 -19.15 33.70 74.42
N PRO A 44 -20.00 33.49 75.45
CA PRO A 44 -21.39 33.12 75.27
C PRO A 44 -22.24 34.15 74.50
N GLU A 45 -21.85 35.42 74.50
CA GLU A 45 -22.57 36.47 73.78
C GLU A 45 -22.26 36.50 72.28
N THR A 46 -21.08 36.02 71.87
CA THR A 46 -20.65 36.00 70.46
C THR A 46 -20.64 34.60 69.84
N PHE A 47 -20.79 33.56 70.66
CA PHE A 47 -20.80 32.18 70.16
C PHE A 47 -22.01 31.91 69.27
N HIS A 48 -21.74 31.49 68.04
CA HIS A 48 -22.77 31.14 67.07
C HIS A 48 -22.99 29.63 67.00
N PHE A 49 -24.14 29.19 67.51
CA PHE A 49 -24.61 27.83 67.33
C PHE A 49 -25.13 27.63 65.91
N GLN A 50 -24.44 26.78 65.14
CA GLN A 50 -24.94 26.22 63.88
C GLN A 50 -25.73 24.96 64.17
N SER A 51 -26.92 24.82 63.58
CA SER A 51 -27.59 23.52 63.57
C SER A 51 -26.88 22.57 62.61
N ALA A 52 -27.03 21.27 62.83
CA ALA A 52 -26.56 20.25 61.90
C ALA A 52 -27.07 20.51 60.47
N GLU A 53 -28.31 20.99 60.33
CA GLU A 53 -28.91 21.38 59.05
C GLU A 53 -28.15 22.53 58.36
N GLN A 54 -27.78 23.58 59.08
CA GLN A 54 -27.01 24.70 58.53
C GLN A 54 -25.60 24.27 58.09
N ALA A 55 -24.94 23.41 58.86
CA ALA A 55 -23.63 22.86 58.51
C ALA A 55 -23.70 21.92 57.29
N ILE A 56 -24.79 21.17 57.15
CA ILE A 56 -25.05 20.35 55.95
C ILE A 56 -25.28 21.24 54.73
N LEU A 57 -26.10 22.29 54.86
CA LEU A 57 -26.40 23.23 53.77
C LEU A 57 -25.15 23.96 53.27
N SER A 58 -24.25 24.39 54.17
CA SER A 58 -23.00 25.02 53.77
C SER A 58 -22.11 24.06 52.98
N LYS A 59 -21.94 22.82 53.48
CA LYS A 59 -21.18 21.79 52.77
C LYS A 59 -21.79 21.43 51.42
N PHE A 60 -23.12 21.37 51.33
CA PHE A 60 -23.81 21.11 50.07
C PHE A 60 -23.54 22.22 49.04
N LYS A 61 -23.55 23.49 49.49
CA LYS A 61 -23.22 24.64 48.65
C LYS A 61 -21.78 24.55 48.12
N ASP A 62 -20.82 24.22 48.98
CA ASP A 62 -19.41 24.08 48.59
C ASP A 62 -19.23 22.94 47.58
N VAL A 63 -19.89 21.80 47.80
CA VAL A 63 -19.89 20.66 46.87
C VAL A 63 -20.50 21.06 45.53
N SER A 64 -21.62 21.78 45.53
CA SER A 64 -22.25 22.27 44.29
C SER A 64 -21.32 23.18 43.51
N GLN A 65 -20.65 24.14 44.17
CA GLN A 65 -19.66 25.00 43.51
C GLN A 65 -18.49 24.21 42.91
N ASN A 66 -17.98 23.22 43.65
CA ASN A 66 -16.90 22.37 43.16
C ASN A 66 -17.32 21.53 41.94
N ILE A 67 -18.56 21.04 41.92
CA ILE A 67 -19.13 20.32 40.78
C ILE A 67 -19.21 21.25 39.56
N ASP A 68 -19.70 22.48 39.75
CA ASP A 68 -19.82 23.47 38.66
C ASP A 68 -18.45 23.84 38.08
N GLU A 69 -17.46 24.10 38.95
CA GLU A 69 -16.10 24.40 38.52
C GLU A 69 -15.43 23.22 37.80
N THR A 70 -15.63 22.00 38.31
CA THR A 70 -15.09 20.79 37.69
C THR A 70 -15.74 20.54 36.33
N SER A 71 -17.05 20.74 36.23
CA SER A 71 -17.80 20.60 34.97
C SER A 71 -17.31 21.61 33.94
N ARG A 72 -17.10 22.87 34.34
CA ARG A 72 -16.55 23.91 33.47
C ARG A 72 -15.17 23.55 32.94
N LYS A 73 -14.24 23.17 33.83
CA LYS A 73 -12.87 22.76 33.45
C LYS A 73 -12.86 21.54 32.53
N ASN A 74 -13.75 20.58 32.77
CA ASN A 74 -13.87 19.40 31.91
C ASN A 74 -14.41 19.77 30.52
N ASN A 75 -15.40 20.67 30.45
CA ASN A 75 -15.95 21.12 29.18
C ASN A 75 -14.90 21.87 28.35
N GLU A 76 -14.13 22.77 28.98
CA GLU A 76 -13.02 23.48 28.33
C GLU A 76 -11.97 22.51 27.79
N LYS A 77 -11.59 21.48 28.55
CA LYS A 77 -10.67 20.43 28.09
C LYS A 77 -11.24 19.62 26.92
N LEU A 78 -12.52 19.30 26.95
CA LEU A 78 -13.18 18.54 25.89
C LEU A 78 -13.21 19.34 24.58
N GLU A 79 -13.53 20.63 24.65
CA GLU A 79 -13.50 21.54 23.50
C GLU A 79 -12.10 21.67 22.93
N GLU A 80 -11.09 21.82 23.78
CA GLU A 80 -9.69 21.91 23.34
C GLU A 80 -9.22 20.62 22.66
N VAL A 81 -9.55 19.44 23.22
CA VAL A 81 -9.25 18.15 22.58
C VAL A 81 -9.97 18.03 21.24
N SER A 82 -11.22 18.46 21.16
CA SER A 82 -12.00 18.42 19.92
C SER A 82 -11.39 19.33 18.85
N ARG A 83 -10.95 20.53 19.22
CA ARG A 83 -10.24 21.46 18.34
C ARG A 83 -8.93 20.87 17.81
N GLN A 84 -8.08 20.34 18.70
CA GLN A 84 -6.80 19.72 18.32
C GLN A 84 -6.99 18.52 17.40
N ASN A 85 -8.00 17.68 17.67
CA ASN A 85 -8.30 16.53 16.82
C ASN A 85 -8.77 16.97 15.42
N ASN A 86 -9.60 18.00 15.33
CA ASN A 86 -10.06 18.53 14.05
C ASN A 86 -8.90 19.13 13.23
N GLU A 87 -7.99 19.86 13.88
CA GLU A 87 -6.78 20.40 13.24
C GLU A 87 -5.88 19.27 12.72
N LYS A 88 -5.63 18.24 13.54
CA LYS A 88 -4.85 17.06 13.12
C LYS A 88 -5.50 16.34 11.95
N LEU A 89 -6.83 16.19 11.95
CA LEU A 89 -7.55 15.51 10.87
C LEU A 89 -7.46 16.29 9.55
N LYS A 90 -7.58 17.62 9.61
CA LYS A 90 -7.38 18.50 8.44
C LYS A 90 -5.95 18.38 7.89
N GLU A 91 -4.96 18.39 8.77
CA GLU A 91 -3.56 18.29 8.37
C GLU A 91 -3.24 16.93 7.73
N VAL A 92 -3.71 15.83 8.33
CA VAL A 92 -3.57 14.48 7.74
C VAL A 92 -4.25 14.40 6.37
N SER A 93 -5.44 15.00 6.23
CA SER A 93 -6.16 15.03 4.95
C SER A 93 -5.36 15.79 3.89
N ARG A 94 -4.80 16.95 4.24
CA ARG A 94 -3.95 17.75 3.35
C ARG A 94 -2.71 16.97 2.91
N GLN A 95 -1.98 16.36 3.85
CA GLN A 95 -0.78 15.58 3.55
C GLN A 95 -1.08 14.36 2.67
N ASN A 96 -2.19 13.68 2.90
CA ASN A 96 -2.60 12.56 2.06
C ASN A 96 -2.94 13.01 0.64
N ASN A 97 -3.65 14.14 0.49
CA ASN A 97 -3.97 14.69 -0.82
C ASN A 97 -2.70 15.05 -1.60
N GLU A 98 -1.74 15.72 -0.95
CA GLU A 98 -0.45 16.06 -1.57
C GLU A 98 0.34 14.83 -2.01
N LYS A 99 0.37 13.77 -1.18
CA LYS A 99 1.00 12.51 -1.55
C LYS A 99 0.31 11.83 -2.73
N PHE A 100 -1.02 11.84 -2.74
CA PHE A 100 -1.81 11.25 -3.82
C PHE A 100 -1.57 11.96 -5.15
N GLU A 101 -1.58 13.29 -5.16
CA GLU A 101 -1.26 14.10 -6.34
C GLU A 101 0.16 13.84 -6.84
N SER A 102 1.14 13.79 -5.92
CA SER A 102 2.53 13.47 -6.29
C SER A 102 2.68 12.08 -6.93
N VAL A 103 1.98 11.07 -6.39
CA VAL A 103 1.99 9.72 -6.96
C VAL A 103 1.30 9.71 -8.32
N SER A 104 0.16 10.37 -8.46
CA SER A 104 -0.57 10.47 -9.73
C SER A 104 0.28 11.11 -10.82
N GLN A 105 0.97 12.21 -10.49
CA GLN A 105 1.90 12.88 -11.42
C GLN A 105 3.05 11.96 -11.86
N LYS A 106 3.62 11.17 -10.94
CA LYS A 106 4.70 10.20 -11.28
C LYS A 106 4.20 9.07 -12.18
N ILE A 107 2.96 8.61 -11.95
CA ILE A 107 2.33 7.60 -12.80
C ILE A 107 2.15 8.16 -14.22
N ASP A 108 1.60 9.37 -14.35
CA ASP A 108 1.42 10.03 -15.65
C ASP A 108 2.74 10.21 -16.40
N GLU A 109 3.78 10.68 -15.71
CA GLU A 109 5.11 10.86 -16.31
C GLU A 109 5.72 9.53 -16.77
N THR A 110 5.57 8.48 -15.96
CA THR A 110 6.03 7.13 -16.30
C THR A 110 5.26 6.56 -17.49
N SER A 111 3.95 6.77 -17.54
CA SER A 111 3.09 6.34 -18.66
C SER A 111 3.53 7.02 -19.95
N ARG A 112 3.65 8.36 -19.95
CA ARG A 112 4.11 9.11 -21.13
C ARG A 112 5.48 8.63 -21.61
N LYS A 113 6.41 8.37 -20.68
CA LYS A 113 7.74 7.84 -21.03
C LYS A 113 7.66 6.45 -21.64
N SER A 114 6.74 5.61 -21.16
CA SER A 114 6.48 4.29 -21.73
C SER A 114 5.91 4.39 -23.14
N ASP A 115 4.93 5.27 -23.37
CA ASP A 115 4.30 5.49 -24.67
C ASP A 115 5.33 5.92 -25.72
N VAL A 116 6.22 6.87 -25.38
CA VAL A 116 7.32 7.30 -26.27
C VAL A 116 8.26 6.15 -26.61
N LYS A 117 8.61 5.30 -25.64
CA LYS A 117 9.46 4.13 -25.90
C LYS A 117 8.77 3.10 -26.78
N PHE A 118 7.48 2.86 -26.54
CA PHE A 118 6.70 1.92 -27.32
C PHE A 118 6.58 2.39 -28.77
N GLU A 119 6.33 3.69 -29.00
CA GLU A 119 6.29 4.25 -30.35
C GLU A 119 7.65 4.15 -31.06
N SER A 120 8.75 4.42 -30.35
CA SER A 120 10.10 4.23 -30.90
C SER A 120 10.38 2.77 -31.29
N VAL A 121 9.99 1.80 -30.46
CA VAL A 121 10.14 0.37 -30.78
C VAL A 121 9.26 -0.02 -31.96
N SER A 122 8.01 0.46 -31.99
CA SER A 122 7.07 0.27 -33.11
C SER A 122 7.67 0.78 -34.43
N GLN A 123 8.30 1.94 -34.42
CA GLN A 123 8.96 2.50 -35.59
C GLN A 123 10.16 1.65 -36.05
N VAL A 124 11.01 1.20 -35.11
CA VAL A 124 12.13 0.30 -35.43
C VAL A 124 11.62 -1.01 -36.06
N ILE A 125 10.55 -1.59 -35.52
CA ILE A 125 9.94 -2.81 -36.07
C ILE A 125 9.46 -2.56 -37.52
N LYS A 126 8.75 -1.45 -37.77
CA LYS A 126 8.30 -1.09 -39.13
C LYS A 126 9.48 -0.97 -40.10
N ASP A 127 10.56 -0.31 -39.68
CA ASP A 127 11.75 -0.14 -40.50
C ASP A 127 12.45 -1.47 -40.79
N VAL A 128 12.55 -2.36 -39.81
CA VAL A 128 13.10 -3.72 -39.98
C VAL A 128 12.25 -4.56 -40.92
N CYS A 129 10.92 -4.53 -40.77
CA CYS A 129 10.01 -5.23 -41.69
C CYS A 129 10.23 -4.76 -43.13
N ARG A 130 10.26 -3.44 -43.37
CA ARG A 130 10.52 -2.88 -44.71
C ARG A 130 11.86 -3.34 -45.26
N GLN A 131 12.94 -3.28 -44.47
CA GLN A 131 14.26 -3.73 -44.92
C GLN A 131 14.30 -5.23 -45.24
N ASN A 132 13.58 -6.05 -44.47
CA ASN A 132 13.50 -7.48 -44.72
C ASN A 132 12.72 -7.78 -46.01
N ASP A 133 11.60 -7.09 -46.23
CA ASP A 133 10.81 -7.23 -47.47
C ASP A 133 11.67 -6.86 -48.69
N GLU A 134 12.40 -5.74 -48.63
CA GLU A 134 13.31 -5.30 -49.70
C GLU A 134 14.41 -6.34 -49.99
N LYS A 135 15.04 -6.91 -48.96
CA LYS A 135 16.06 -7.97 -49.11
C LYS A 135 15.47 -9.26 -49.66
N PHE A 136 14.26 -9.63 -49.24
CA PHE A 136 13.59 -10.83 -49.73
C PHE A 136 13.26 -10.71 -51.22
N GLU A 137 12.82 -9.53 -51.65
CA GLU A 137 12.61 -9.21 -53.07
C GLU A 137 13.92 -9.27 -53.88
N GLU A 138 15.02 -8.75 -53.34
CA GLU A 138 16.34 -8.84 -53.99
C GLU A 138 16.82 -10.29 -54.15
N VAL A 139 16.67 -11.10 -53.09
CA VAL A 139 17.00 -12.53 -53.11
C VAL A 139 16.13 -13.26 -54.14
N SER A 140 14.82 -12.98 -54.17
CA SER A 140 13.89 -13.58 -55.14
C SER A 140 14.31 -13.28 -56.59
N ARG A 141 14.64 -12.03 -56.90
CA ARG A 141 15.14 -11.64 -58.23
C ARG A 141 16.45 -12.34 -58.59
N THR A 142 17.34 -12.55 -57.62
CA THR A 142 18.62 -13.23 -57.85
C THR A 142 18.40 -14.72 -58.10
N PHE A 143 17.49 -15.33 -57.35
CA PHE A 143 17.08 -16.71 -57.54
C PHE A 143 16.47 -16.94 -58.93
N ASP A 144 15.56 -16.06 -59.38
CA ASP A 144 14.98 -16.12 -60.73
C ASP A 144 16.04 -16.06 -61.84
N LYS A 145 17.06 -15.20 -61.68
CA LYS A 145 18.18 -15.09 -62.63
C LYS A 145 19.04 -16.34 -62.64
N MET A 146 19.32 -16.92 -61.47
CA MET A 146 20.04 -18.19 -61.36
C MET A 146 19.27 -19.32 -62.02
N GLN A 147 17.97 -19.43 -61.77
CA GLN A 147 17.11 -20.45 -62.36
C GLN A 147 17.18 -20.42 -63.89
N LYS A 148 17.01 -19.23 -64.51
CA LYS A 148 17.13 -19.07 -65.97
C LYS A 148 18.51 -19.47 -66.50
N SER A 149 19.56 -19.17 -65.74
CA SER A 149 20.93 -19.52 -66.11
C SER A 149 21.15 -21.03 -66.07
N VAL A 150 20.59 -21.72 -65.07
CA VAL A 150 20.61 -23.19 -64.95
C VAL A 150 19.85 -23.83 -66.10
N GLU A 151 18.63 -23.37 -66.41
CA GLU A 151 17.83 -23.84 -67.55
C GLU A 151 18.63 -23.75 -68.87
N THR A 152 19.33 -22.63 -69.07
CA THR A 152 20.20 -22.43 -70.25
C THR A 152 21.38 -23.41 -70.29
N VAL A 153 21.99 -23.71 -69.15
CA VAL A 153 23.10 -24.69 -69.06
C VAL A 153 22.58 -26.10 -69.32
N GLU A 154 21.43 -26.48 -68.76
CA GLU A 154 20.79 -27.77 -69.01
C GLU A 154 20.50 -27.98 -70.50
N GLU A 155 19.97 -26.96 -71.19
CA GLU A 155 19.76 -27.02 -72.65
C GLU A 155 21.06 -27.25 -73.42
N LYS A 156 22.14 -26.56 -73.05
CA LYS A 156 23.46 -26.75 -73.66
C LYS A 156 24.04 -28.14 -73.41
N ILE A 157 23.85 -28.69 -72.21
CA ILE A 157 24.27 -30.07 -71.88
C ILE A 157 23.50 -31.05 -72.78
N LYS A 158 22.17 -30.92 -72.90
CA LYS A 158 21.35 -31.78 -73.77
C LYS A 158 21.80 -31.70 -75.24
N GLN A 159 22.13 -30.51 -75.74
CA GLN A 159 22.67 -30.35 -77.10
C GLN A 159 24.02 -31.07 -77.27
N LEU A 160 24.93 -30.91 -76.32
CA LEU A 160 26.23 -31.60 -76.35
C LEU A 160 26.07 -33.12 -76.28
N GLU A 161 25.18 -33.63 -75.44
CA GLU A 161 24.87 -35.06 -75.36
C GLU A 161 24.40 -35.62 -76.71
N SER A 162 23.51 -34.90 -77.41
CA SER A 162 23.06 -35.26 -78.77
C SER A 162 24.23 -35.32 -79.76
N MET A 163 25.10 -34.30 -79.78
CA MET A 163 26.27 -34.26 -80.67
C MET A 163 27.24 -35.42 -80.41
N ILE A 164 27.43 -35.78 -79.14
CA ILE A 164 28.26 -36.93 -78.74
C ILE A 164 27.63 -38.24 -79.23
N THR A 165 26.32 -38.42 -79.09
CA THR A 165 25.65 -39.62 -79.59
C THR A 165 25.74 -39.74 -81.11
N ASP A 166 25.57 -38.66 -81.85
CA ASP A 166 25.67 -38.65 -83.32
C ASP A 166 27.09 -38.99 -83.79
N THR A 167 28.11 -38.41 -83.12
CA THR A 167 29.52 -38.69 -83.41
C THR A 167 29.88 -40.14 -83.07
N LYS A 168 29.36 -40.67 -81.96
CA LYS A 168 29.57 -42.07 -81.58
C LYS A 168 28.90 -43.03 -82.56
N VAL A 169 27.73 -42.70 -83.11
CA VAL A 169 27.07 -43.48 -84.17
C VAL A 169 27.89 -43.48 -85.47
N GLN A 170 28.49 -42.35 -85.87
CA GLN A 170 29.42 -42.34 -87.01
C GLN A 170 30.70 -43.14 -86.75
N SER A 171 31.21 -43.10 -85.52
CA SER A 171 32.36 -43.88 -85.07
C SER A 171 32.05 -45.39 -85.04
N THR A 172 30.88 -45.81 -84.56
CA THR A 172 30.46 -47.23 -84.52
C THR A 172 30.18 -47.79 -85.91
N VAL A 173 29.67 -47.00 -86.86
CA VAL A 173 29.64 -47.42 -88.28
C VAL A 173 31.06 -47.70 -88.82
N ASN A 174 32.09 -47.03 -88.31
CA ASN A 174 33.49 -47.29 -88.64
C ASN A 174 34.18 -48.36 -87.77
N THR A 175 33.57 -48.80 -86.66
CA THR A 175 34.19 -49.73 -85.68
C THR A 175 33.44 -51.05 -85.48
N VAL A 176 32.38 -51.35 -86.24
CA VAL A 176 31.87 -52.73 -86.41
C VAL A 176 32.92 -53.67 -87.08
N ALA A 177 34.08 -53.15 -87.46
CA ALA A 177 35.18 -53.96 -87.99
C ALA A 177 36.08 -54.63 -86.93
N LEU A 178 36.06 -54.28 -85.64
CA LEU A 178 36.94 -54.95 -84.66
C LEU A 178 36.34 -55.03 -83.24
N ASP A 179 35.94 -56.27 -82.90
CA ASP A 179 35.98 -57.01 -81.61
C ASP A 179 35.97 -56.23 -80.27
N LEU A 180 35.01 -56.46 -79.38
CA LEU A 180 34.78 -57.59 -78.44
C LEU A 180 35.62 -57.56 -77.14
N VAL A 181 34.90 -57.80 -76.02
CA VAL A 181 35.32 -58.22 -74.66
C VAL A 181 36.01 -57.11 -73.82
N VAL A 182 35.69 -56.80 -72.56
CA VAL A 182 35.44 -57.62 -71.34
C VAL A 182 34.71 -56.76 -70.28
N LYS A 183 33.90 -57.44 -69.44
CA LYS A 183 33.15 -56.99 -68.25
C LYS A 183 34.04 -56.88 -66.99
N ASP A 184 33.67 -56.03 -66.03
CA ASP A 184 33.58 -56.31 -64.56
C ASP A 184 33.43 -54.99 -63.79
N GLU A 185 32.30 -54.76 -63.12
CA GLU A 185 31.96 -55.11 -61.71
C GLU A 185 32.47 -54.11 -60.65
N THR A 186 31.50 -53.41 -60.04
CA THR A 186 31.55 -52.52 -58.86
C THR A 186 31.57 -53.32 -57.54
N PRO A 187 32.02 -52.78 -56.38
CA PRO A 187 31.14 -51.96 -55.49
C PRO A 187 31.89 -50.84 -54.71
N ARG A 188 31.37 -49.61 -54.64
CA ARG A 188 30.51 -49.02 -53.59
C ARG A 188 30.85 -49.42 -52.15
N ASP A 189 31.50 -48.51 -51.42
CA ASP A 189 31.64 -48.56 -49.96
C ASP A 189 30.94 -47.31 -49.37
N GLU A 190 29.80 -47.53 -48.73
CA GLU A 190 29.00 -46.50 -48.07
C GLU A 190 29.35 -46.46 -46.57
N THR A 191 30.28 -45.59 -46.19
CA THR A 191 30.56 -45.28 -44.78
C THR A 191 29.58 -44.22 -44.28
N SER A 192 28.47 -44.69 -43.71
CA SER A 192 27.45 -43.88 -43.03
C SER A 192 27.99 -43.33 -41.69
N TYR A 193 28.36 -42.05 -41.65
CA TYR A 193 28.70 -41.34 -40.41
C TYR A 193 27.44 -40.97 -39.62
N HIS A 194 27.22 -41.67 -38.51
CA HIS A 194 26.17 -41.36 -37.53
C HIS A 194 26.66 -40.28 -36.56
N MET A 195 26.36 -39.00 -36.85
CA MET A 195 26.65 -37.87 -35.96
C MET A 195 25.55 -37.73 -34.92
N ARG A 196 25.89 -38.09 -33.68
CA ARG A 196 25.03 -38.02 -32.49
C ARG A 196 25.08 -36.59 -31.93
N PHE A 197 24.05 -35.78 -32.14
CA PHE A 197 23.91 -34.49 -31.47
C PHE A 197 23.44 -34.68 -30.02
N LYS A 198 24.28 -34.29 -29.05
CA LYS A 198 23.87 -34.09 -27.66
C LYS A 198 23.42 -32.64 -27.48
N LEU A 199 22.16 -32.43 -27.12
CA LEU A 199 21.69 -31.14 -26.62
C LEU A 199 22.11 -30.97 -25.14
N PRO A 200 22.57 -29.78 -24.72
CA PRO A 200 22.79 -29.48 -23.32
C PRO A 200 21.46 -29.32 -22.57
N PRO A 201 21.45 -29.50 -21.23
CA PRO A 201 20.23 -29.42 -20.44
C PRO A 201 19.72 -27.97 -20.40
N PHE A 202 18.39 -27.84 -20.49
CA PHE A 202 17.66 -26.61 -20.20
C PHE A 202 17.55 -26.49 -18.68
N ASP A 203 18.24 -25.50 -18.10
CA ASP A 203 18.01 -25.08 -16.72
C ASP A 203 16.86 -24.05 -16.72
N GLY A 204 15.70 -24.50 -16.25
CA GLY A 204 14.54 -23.68 -15.92
C GLY A 204 14.33 -23.64 -14.42
#